data_AF-A0A0W0VV67-F1
#
_entry.id   AF-A0A0W0VV67-F1
#
_cell.length_a   1.000
_cell.length_b   1.000
_cell.length_c   1.000
_cell.angle_alpha   90.00
_cell.angle_beta   90.00
_cell.angle_gamma   90.00
#
_symmetry.space_group_name_H-M   'P 1'
#
loop_
_entity.id
_entity.type
_entity.pdbx_description
1 polymer ?
#
loop_
_entity_poly.entity_id
_entity_poly.type
_entity_poly.pdbx_seq_one_letter_code
_entity_poly.pdbx_strand_id
1 'polypeptide(L)'
;MTNIASLRWLTRGHHKPPLIQYMLLDKHLEYLISPKEIVVTDLKKNLNDIFLNIQKFSRSYPLEIRYKSITHSYGGHRKDSEQFHFLLNKILEKKNLLQPNCRMASLLKKEDLTLFKNALYLLDIDSKTRGRAFVAHLWAIALKATKSRIIPVIKKIWKIRHGITRLNKASTAKFSEFYSHL
;
A
#
# COMPACT_ATOMS: atom_id res chain seq x y z
N MET A 1 -14.08 -12.25 -0.10
CA MET A 1 -12.70 -11.85 -0.51
C MET A 1 -12.78 -10.43 -1.04
N THR A 2 -11.79 -9.59 -0.73
CA THR A 2 -11.92 -8.13 -0.76
C THR A 2 -10.75 -7.52 -1.53
N ASN A 3 -11.03 -6.60 -2.45
CA ASN A 3 -10.02 -5.79 -3.13
C ASN A 3 -9.41 -4.81 -2.13
N ILE A 4 -8.12 -4.48 -2.30
CA ILE A 4 -7.41 -3.62 -1.36
C ILE A 4 -6.87 -2.42 -2.12
N ALA A 5 -7.38 -1.23 -1.82
CA ALA A 5 -6.73 0.00 -2.22
C ALA A 5 -5.76 0.46 -1.13
N SER A 6 -4.59 0.92 -1.55
CA SER A 6 -3.64 1.59 -0.66
C SER A 6 -3.39 3.01 -1.13
N LEU A 7 -3.45 3.98 -0.22
CA LEU A 7 -3.14 5.38 -0.48
C LEU A 7 -2.02 5.89 0.44
N ARG A 8 -1.18 6.77 -0.06
CA ARG A 8 -0.12 7.42 0.72
C ARG A 8 -0.02 8.90 0.39
N TRP A 9 -0.03 9.72 1.44
CA TRP A 9 0.36 11.12 1.33
C TRP A 9 1.89 11.23 1.34
N LEU A 10 2.44 11.94 0.35
CA LEU A 10 3.87 12.24 0.28
C LEU A 10 4.09 13.75 0.21
N THR A 11 4.62 14.31 1.28
CA THR A 11 5.10 15.69 1.29
C THR A 11 6.35 15.82 0.42
N ARG A 12 6.47 16.95 -0.28
CA ARG A 12 7.66 17.32 -1.06
C ARG A 12 8.24 18.62 -0.49
N GLY A 13 9.45 18.98 -0.94
CA GLY A 13 10.13 20.20 -0.48
C GLY A 13 9.27 21.46 -0.62
N HIS A 14 9.68 22.55 0.04
CA HIS A 14 8.85 23.75 0.27
C HIS A 14 8.10 24.28 -0.97
N HIS A 15 8.73 24.24 -2.14
CA HIS A 15 8.17 24.77 -3.40
C HIS A 15 7.50 23.72 -4.30
N LYS A 16 7.37 22.47 -3.85
CA LYS A 16 6.79 21.39 -4.64
C LYS A 16 5.44 20.98 -4.04
N PRO A 17 4.37 20.91 -4.86
CA PRO A 17 3.10 20.39 -4.39
C PRO A 17 3.25 18.95 -3.89
N PRO A 18 2.47 18.54 -2.86
CA PRO A 18 2.49 17.19 -2.35
C PRO A 18 1.97 16.20 -3.40
N LEU A 19 2.23 14.90 -3.17
CA LEU A 19 1.73 13.82 -4.00
C LEU A 19 0.77 12.93 -3.22
N ILE A 20 -0.24 12.43 -3.91
CA ILE A 20 -1.00 11.25 -3.47
C ILE A 20 -0.52 10.07 -4.30
N GLN A 21 -0.02 9.05 -3.62
CA GLN A 21 0.37 7.78 -4.24
C GLN A 21 -0.74 6.77 -3.97
N TYR A 22 -1.13 5.98 -4.96
CA TYR A 22 -2.15 4.96 -4.77
C TYR A 22 -2.00 3.76 -5.72
N MET A 23 -2.61 2.64 -5.32
CA MET A 23 -2.79 1.45 -6.16
C MET A 23 -4.04 0.69 -5.71
N LEU A 24 -4.49 -0.25 -6.54
CA LEU A 24 -5.57 -1.17 -6.23
C LEU A 24 -5.13 -2.59 -6.56
N LEU A 25 -5.22 -3.47 -5.57
CA LEU A 25 -4.99 -4.90 -5.70
C LEU A 25 -6.31 -5.65 -5.65
N ASP A 26 -6.40 -6.73 -6.41
CA ASP A 26 -7.48 -7.71 -6.25
C ASP A 26 -7.21 -8.66 -5.06
N LYS A 27 -8.09 -9.65 -4.90
CA LYS A 27 -7.97 -10.70 -3.87
C LYS A 27 -6.75 -11.62 -4.06
N HIS A 28 -6.20 -11.71 -5.27
CA HIS A 28 -5.02 -12.49 -5.64
C HIS A 28 -3.74 -11.65 -5.62
N LEU A 29 -3.81 -10.41 -5.15
CA LEU A 29 -2.70 -9.46 -5.14
C LEU A 29 -2.21 -9.09 -6.54
N GLU A 30 -3.09 -9.18 -7.55
CA GLU A 30 -2.85 -8.65 -8.88
C GLU A 30 -3.26 -7.19 -8.97
N TYR A 31 -2.56 -6.42 -9.79
CA TYR A 31 -2.87 -5.02 -10.00
C TYR A 31 -4.16 -4.86 -10.81
N LEU A 32 -5.19 -4.30 -10.18
CA LEU A 32 -6.33 -3.71 -10.89
C LEU A 32 -6.03 -2.26 -11.30
N ILE A 33 -5.25 -1.56 -10.46
CA ILE A 33 -4.64 -0.27 -10.79
C ILE A 33 -3.18 -0.34 -10.38
N SER A 34 -2.28 -0.30 -11.35
CA SER A 34 -0.84 -0.22 -11.11
C SER A 34 -0.49 1.02 -10.26
N PRO A 35 0.60 0.99 -9.49
CA PRO A 35 1.02 2.11 -8.66
C PRO A 35 1.12 3.43 -9.43
N LYS A 36 0.47 4.47 -8.92
CA LYS A 36 0.41 5.81 -9.51
C LYS A 36 0.72 6.89 -8.50
N GLU A 37 1.22 8.01 -8.99
CA GLU A 37 1.42 9.24 -8.23
C GLU A 37 0.63 10.37 -8.88
N ILE A 38 -0.05 11.18 -8.08
CA ILE A 38 -0.80 12.34 -8.54
C ILE A 38 -0.28 13.56 -7.81
N VAL A 39 0.07 14.59 -8.58
CA VAL A 39 0.38 15.91 -8.05
C VAL A 39 -0.90 16.57 -7.54
N VAL A 40 -0.87 16.99 -6.27
CA VAL A 40 -2.04 17.60 -5.64
C VAL A 40 -2.14 19.06 -6.07
N THR A 41 -3.23 19.38 -6.75
CA THR A 41 -3.59 20.74 -7.20
C THR A 41 -4.90 21.19 -6.55
N ASP A 42 -5.85 20.28 -6.42
CA ASP A 42 -7.07 20.42 -5.62
C ASP A 42 -7.30 19.10 -4.89
N LEU A 43 -7.03 19.10 -3.58
CA LEU A 43 -7.09 17.91 -2.75
C LEU A 43 -8.45 17.20 -2.80
N LYS A 44 -9.55 17.95 -2.79
CA LYS A 44 -10.90 17.39 -2.78
C LYS A 44 -11.23 16.75 -4.13
N LYS A 45 -10.93 17.45 -5.23
CA LYS A 45 -11.10 16.93 -6.58
C LYS A 45 -10.21 15.71 -6.81
N ASN A 46 -8.93 15.80 -6.46
CA ASN A 46 -7.97 14.71 -6.63
C ASN A 46 -8.39 13.45 -5.86
N LEU A 47 -8.88 13.59 -4.61
CA LEU A 47 -9.42 12.45 -3.87
C LEU A 47 -10.66 11.88 -4.55
N ASN A 48 -11.62 12.71 -4.96
CA ASN A 48 -12.81 12.24 -5.67
C ASN A 48 -12.45 11.45 -6.94
N ASP A 49 -11.52 11.97 -7.75
CA ASP A 49 -11.05 11.32 -8.98
C ASP A 49 -10.39 9.97 -8.68
N ILE A 50 -9.57 9.90 -7.62
CA ILE A 50 -8.97 8.63 -7.15
C ILE A 50 -10.05 7.62 -6.78
N PHE A 51 -11.07 8.04 -6.02
CA PHE A 51 -12.14 7.13 -5.60
C PHE A 51 -13.04 6.70 -6.76
N LEU A 52 -13.32 7.58 -7.73
CA LEU A 52 -14.02 7.21 -8.97
C LEU A 52 -13.21 6.18 -9.76
N ASN A 53 -11.90 6.38 -9.86
CA ASN A 53 -11.00 5.42 -10.50
C ASN A 53 -11.01 4.07 -9.77
N ILE A 54 -10.83 4.06 -8.45
CA ILE A 54 -10.89 2.83 -7.64
C ILE A 54 -12.24 2.12 -7.82
N GLN A 55 -13.35 2.85 -7.79
CA GLN A 55 -14.69 2.28 -7.95
C GLN A 55 -14.87 1.65 -9.35
N LYS A 56 -14.39 2.32 -10.40
CA LYS A 56 -14.42 1.80 -11.77
C LYS A 56 -13.71 0.44 -11.89
N PHE A 57 -12.53 0.31 -11.28
CA PHE A 57 -11.73 -0.92 -11.37
C PHE A 57 -12.11 -1.98 -10.32
N SER A 58 -12.62 -1.59 -9.16
CA SER A 58 -13.08 -2.53 -8.13
C SER A 58 -14.39 -3.22 -8.50
N ARG A 59 -15.18 -2.65 -9.42
CA ARG A 59 -16.50 -3.15 -9.82
C ARG A 59 -17.39 -3.34 -8.57
N SER A 60 -18.13 -4.45 -8.51
CA SER A 60 -19.01 -4.80 -7.39
C SER A 60 -18.34 -5.63 -6.29
N TYR A 61 -17.01 -5.81 -6.34
CA TYR A 61 -16.30 -6.56 -5.29
C TYR A 61 -16.15 -5.71 -4.02
N PRO A 62 -16.21 -6.34 -2.83
CA PRO A 62 -15.93 -5.68 -1.57
C PRO A 62 -14.57 -4.98 -1.62
N LEU A 63 -14.49 -3.77 -1.04
CA LEU A 63 -13.31 -2.92 -1.10
C LEU A 63 -12.85 -2.55 0.32
N GLU A 64 -11.56 -2.75 0.60
CA GLU A 64 -10.90 -2.24 1.80
C GLU A 64 -9.95 -1.11 1.39
N ILE A 65 -10.04 0.04 2.06
CA ILE A 65 -9.12 1.15 1.86
C ILE A 65 -8.15 1.21 3.03
N ARG A 66 -6.86 1.16 2.72
CA ARG A 66 -5.76 1.35 3.67
C ARG A 66 -4.99 2.59 3.28
N TYR A 67 -4.59 3.38 4.25
CA TYR A 67 -3.84 4.59 3.91
C TYR A 67 -2.83 5.00 4.96
N LYS A 68 -1.87 5.81 4.53
CA LYS A 68 -0.91 6.49 5.39
C LYS A 68 -0.95 8.00 5.18
N SER A 69 -1.33 8.72 6.24
CA SER A 69 -1.10 10.16 6.39
C SER A 69 0.07 10.42 7.34
N ILE A 70 0.83 11.49 7.11
CA ILE A 70 1.94 11.90 7.97
C ILE A 70 1.35 12.85 9.02
N THR A 71 0.99 12.34 10.18
CA THR A 71 0.24 13.15 11.18
C THR A 71 0.92 13.30 12.53
N HIS A 72 2.14 12.80 12.77
CA HIS A 72 2.78 12.96 14.10
C HIS A 72 4.31 12.94 14.18
N SER A 73 5.06 12.66 13.11
CA SER A 73 6.52 12.40 13.21
C SER A 73 7.41 13.64 13.06
N TYR A 74 6.88 14.76 12.59
CA TYR A 74 7.61 16.00 12.40
C TYR A 74 6.89 17.08 13.21
N GLY A 75 7.51 17.54 14.30
CA GLY A 75 6.96 18.59 15.17
C GLY A 75 6.61 19.83 14.35
N GLY A 76 5.39 20.35 14.54
CA GLY A 76 4.85 21.49 13.82
C GLY A 76 4.10 21.10 12.54
N HIS A 77 2.79 20.95 12.65
CA HIS A 77 1.92 20.42 11.60
C HIS A 77 1.94 21.23 10.29
N ARG A 78 2.14 20.55 9.16
CA ARG A 78 1.65 21.05 7.87
C ARG A 78 0.15 20.78 7.79
N LYS A 79 -0.63 21.85 7.61
CA LYS A 79 -2.10 21.81 7.45
C LYS A 79 -2.55 20.90 6.30
N ASP A 80 -1.70 20.70 5.28
CA ASP A 80 -2.00 19.92 4.07
C ASP A 80 -2.24 18.41 4.36
N SER A 81 -1.40 17.78 5.17
CA SER A 81 -1.49 16.35 5.54
C SER A 81 -2.68 16.07 6.46
N GLU A 82 -2.99 17.01 7.34
CA GLU A 82 -4.16 16.96 8.21
C GLU A 82 -5.46 17.08 7.40
N GLN A 83 -5.50 18.02 6.45
CA GLN A 83 -6.63 18.13 5.52
C GLN A 83 -6.82 16.85 4.70
N PHE A 84 -5.73 16.25 4.19
CA PHE A 84 -5.81 14.95 3.50
C PHE A 84 -6.42 13.87 4.40
N HIS A 85 -5.98 13.80 5.66
CA HIS A 85 -6.51 12.84 6.63
C HIS A 85 -8.01 13.03 6.90
N PHE A 86 -8.42 14.26 7.18
CA PHE A 86 -9.81 14.60 7.47
C PHE A 86 -10.72 14.32 6.27
N LEU A 87 -10.34 14.80 5.08
CA LEU A 87 -11.13 14.59 3.86
C LEU A 87 -11.23 13.11 3.50
N LEU A 88 -10.14 12.36 3.62
CA LEU A 88 -10.16 10.93 3.35
C LEU A 88 -11.09 10.19 4.30
N ASN A 89 -11.01 10.44 5.61
CA ASN A 89 -11.92 9.83 6.58
C ASN A 89 -13.39 10.16 6.29
N LYS A 90 -13.69 11.44 5.98
CA LYS A 90 -15.04 11.86 5.61
C LYS A 90 -15.57 11.12 4.38
N ILE A 91 -14.72 10.89 3.38
CA ILE A 91 -15.09 10.10 2.18
C ILE A 91 -15.32 8.63 2.55
N LEU A 92 -14.44 8.04 3.37
CA LEU A 92 -14.54 6.65 3.78
C LEU A 92 -15.80 6.39 4.61
N GLU A 93 -16.11 7.28 5.55
CA GLU A 93 -17.32 7.23 6.37
C GLU A 93 -18.56 7.33 5.49
N LYS A 94 -18.65 8.34 4.61
CA LYS A 94 -19.78 8.52 3.68
C LYS A 94 -20.01 7.30 2.77
N LYS A 95 -18.94 6.56 2.44
CA LYS A 95 -19.00 5.37 1.57
C LYS A 95 -19.13 4.06 2.35
N ASN A 96 -19.24 4.08 3.69
CA ASN A 96 -19.21 2.89 4.54
C ASN A 96 -17.96 2.00 4.33
N LEU A 97 -16.82 2.63 4.00
CA LEU A 97 -15.53 1.98 3.77
C LEU A 97 -14.55 2.19 4.93
N LEU A 98 -14.96 2.93 5.97
CA LEU A 98 -14.15 3.17 7.15
C LEU A 98 -14.11 1.89 7.99
N GLN A 99 -12.93 1.26 8.06
CA GLN A 99 -12.68 0.11 8.93
C GLN A 99 -11.82 0.51 10.14
N PRO A 100 -11.96 -0.21 11.26
CA PRO A 100 -10.96 -0.16 12.32
C PRO A 100 -9.57 -0.41 11.72
N ASN A 101 -8.60 0.45 12.07
CA ASN A 101 -7.21 0.33 11.62
C ASN A 101 -6.93 0.60 10.13
N CYS A 102 -7.77 1.36 9.43
CA CYS A 102 -7.44 1.89 8.08
C CYS A 102 -6.09 2.63 8.02
N ARG A 103 -5.66 3.24 9.14
CA ARG A 103 -4.44 4.06 9.30
C ARG A 103 -3.14 3.26 9.51
N MET A 104 -3.21 1.95 9.73
CA MET A 104 -2.11 1.14 10.29
C MET A 104 -1.06 0.68 9.27
N ALA A 105 -0.46 1.62 8.55
CA ALA A 105 0.76 1.32 7.82
C ALA A 105 1.88 2.23 8.33
N SER A 106 2.65 1.75 9.30
CA SER A 106 3.98 2.33 9.52
C SER A 106 4.79 2.11 8.25
N LEU A 107 5.52 3.15 7.84
CA LEU A 107 6.47 2.96 6.74
C LEU A 107 7.60 2.08 7.25
N LEU A 108 7.97 1.09 6.45
CA LEU A 108 9.12 0.24 6.73
C LEU A 108 10.39 1.10 6.83
N LYS A 109 11.23 0.81 7.82
CA LYS A 109 12.56 1.41 7.96
C LYS A 109 13.47 0.90 6.83
N LYS A 110 14.65 1.51 6.64
CA LYS A 110 15.54 1.23 5.51
C LYS A 110 15.84 -0.27 5.31
N GLU A 111 16.17 -0.99 6.38
CA GLU A 111 16.46 -2.42 6.36
C GLU A 111 15.24 -3.24 5.97
N ASP A 112 14.12 -3.10 6.71
CA ASP A 112 12.85 -3.77 6.41
C ASP A 112 12.35 -3.46 4.98
N LEU A 113 12.50 -2.22 4.52
CA LEU A 113 12.11 -1.80 3.18
C LEU A 113 12.98 -2.48 2.12
N THR A 114 14.28 -2.65 2.39
CA THR A 114 15.20 -3.34 1.49
C THR A 114 14.83 -4.81 1.38
N LEU A 115 14.64 -5.49 2.52
CA LEU A 115 14.16 -6.87 2.58
C LEU A 115 12.84 -7.03 1.81
N PHE A 116 11.88 -6.13 2.04
CA PHE A 116 10.57 -6.19 1.39
C PHE A 116 10.67 -5.95 -0.11
N LYS A 117 11.50 -5.01 -0.56
CA LYS A 117 11.75 -4.76 -1.99
C LYS A 117 12.39 -5.97 -2.68
N ASN A 118 13.38 -6.59 -2.05
CA ASN A 118 14.03 -7.79 -2.59
C ASN A 118 12.99 -8.92 -2.74
N ALA A 119 12.14 -9.10 -1.74
CA ALA A 119 11.07 -10.09 -1.79
C ALA A 119 10.07 -9.83 -2.92
N LEU A 120 9.60 -8.59 -3.07
CA LEU A 120 8.71 -8.22 -4.17
C LEU A 120 9.37 -8.47 -5.53
N TYR A 121 10.66 -8.14 -5.67
CA TYR A 121 11.40 -8.38 -6.89
C TYR A 121 11.52 -9.86 -7.26
N LEU A 122 11.90 -10.73 -6.31
CA LEU A 122 12.00 -12.17 -6.55
C LEU A 122 10.63 -12.82 -6.81
N LEU A 123 9.53 -12.13 -6.49
CA LEU A 123 8.15 -12.55 -6.74
C LEU A 123 7.56 -11.91 -8.01
N ASP A 124 8.42 -11.40 -8.90
CA ASP A 124 8.06 -10.74 -10.17
C ASP A 124 7.13 -9.52 -10.02
N ILE A 125 7.19 -8.83 -8.88
CA ILE A 125 6.48 -7.56 -8.65
C ILE A 125 7.46 -6.43 -8.96
N ASP A 126 7.22 -5.69 -10.05
CA ASP A 126 8.09 -4.60 -10.50
C ASP A 126 8.24 -3.50 -9.43
N SER A 127 9.37 -3.58 -8.73
CA SER A 127 9.79 -2.66 -7.68
C SER A 127 11.20 -2.09 -7.93
N LYS A 128 11.87 -2.54 -9.01
CA LYS A 128 13.28 -2.22 -9.32
C LYS A 128 13.47 -1.04 -10.26
N THR A 129 12.44 -0.53 -10.93
CA THR A 129 12.58 0.70 -11.71
C THR A 129 13.05 1.82 -10.79
N ARG A 130 14.31 2.27 -10.95
CA ARG A 130 14.93 3.32 -10.12
C ARG A 130 13.98 4.53 -10.05
N GLY A 131 13.53 4.87 -8.84
CA GLY A 131 12.49 5.89 -8.60
C GLY A 131 11.16 5.37 -8.06
N ARG A 132 10.90 4.05 -8.12
CA ARG A 132 9.61 3.44 -7.68
C ARG A 132 9.64 2.83 -6.28
N ALA A 133 10.50 3.28 -5.38
CA ALA A 133 10.49 2.81 -3.98
C ALA A 133 9.13 2.98 -3.29
N PHE A 134 8.31 3.91 -3.78
CA PHE A 134 6.94 4.08 -3.32
C PHE A 134 6.03 2.88 -3.60
N VAL A 135 6.33 2.06 -4.60
CA VAL A 135 5.59 0.82 -4.88
C VAL A 135 5.67 -0.11 -3.67
N ALA A 136 6.88 -0.33 -3.13
CA ALA A 136 7.05 -1.13 -1.92
C ALA A 136 6.32 -0.52 -0.72
N HIS A 137 6.26 0.81 -0.61
CA HIS A 137 5.45 1.46 0.42
C HIS A 137 3.94 1.22 0.23
N LEU A 138 3.42 1.31 -0.98
CA LEU A 138 2.02 1.02 -1.28
C LEU A 138 1.70 -0.46 -0.97
N TRP A 139 2.56 -1.40 -1.37
CA TRP A 139 2.42 -2.81 -1.00
C TRP A 139 2.45 -3.03 0.51
N ALA A 140 3.36 -2.36 1.22
CA ALA A 140 3.41 -2.42 2.68
C ALA A 140 2.12 -1.90 3.31
N ILE A 141 1.57 -0.80 2.79
CA ILE A 141 0.28 -0.25 3.23
C ILE A 141 -0.87 -1.22 2.93
N ALA A 142 -0.96 -1.71 1.69
CA ALA A 142 -1.97 -2.65 1.25
C ALA A 142 -1.97 -3.93 2.09
N LEU A 143 -0.81 -4.40 2.55
CA LEU A 143 -0.70 -5.65 3.31
C LEU A 143 -0.54 -5.47 4.82
N LYS A 144 -0.55 -4.22 5.32
CA LYS A 144 -0.27 -3.89 6.73
C LYS A 144 1.07 -4.50 7.18
N ALA A 145 2.09 -4.40 6.32
CA ALA A 145 3.44 -4.87 6.60
C ALA A 145 4.13 -3.91 7.58
N THR A 146 4.28 -4.35 8.82
CA THR A 146 5.04 -3.68 9.88
C THR A 146 6.32 -4.48 10.16
N LYS A 147 7.24 -3.94 10.98
CA LYS A 147 8.46 -4.66 11.40
C LYS A 147 8.19 -6.09 11.88
N SER A 148 7.17 -6.29 12.71
CA SER A 148 6.80 -7.62 13.23
C SER A 148 6.02 -8.49 12.23
N ARG A 149 5.51 -7.92 11.14
CA ARG A 149 4.64 -8.60 10.18
C ARG A 149 5.25 -8.79 8.80
N ILE A 150 6.43 -8.24 8.56
CA ILE A 150 7.08 -8.27 7.24
C ILE A 150 7.27 -9.70 6.73
N ILE A 151 7.83 -10.59 7.55
CA ILE A 151 8.05 -12.00 7.18
C ILE A 151 6.71 -12.72 6.90
N PRO A 152 5.69 -12.65 7.80
CA PRO A 152 4.35 -13.18 7.50
C PRO A 152 3.73 -12.62 6.20
N VAL A 153 3.94 -11.34 5.91
CA VAL A 153 3.43 -10.71 4.68
C VAL A 153 4.15 -11.24 3.45
N ILE A 154 5.48 -11.31 3.47
CA ILE A 154 6.27 -11.89 2.37
C ILE A 154 5.81 -13.33 2.10
N LYS A 155 5.67 -14.13 3.17
CA LYS A 155 5.15 -15.50 3.07
C LYS A 155 3.76 -15.58 2.48
N LYS A 156 2.87 -14.62 2.80
CA LYS A 156 1.53 -14.53 2.22
C LYS A 156 1.59 -14.27 0.72
N ILE A 157 2.41 -13.33 0.27
CA ILE A 157 2.57 -13.02 -1.16
C ILE A 157 3.12 -14.25 -1.90
N TRP A 158 4.20 -14.85 -1.36
CA TRP A 158 4.82 -16.05 -1.91
C TRP A 158 3.81 -17.20 -2.07
N LYS A 159 3.03 -17.48 -1.03
CA LYS A 159 1.97 -18.51 -1.09
C LYS A 159 0.97 -18.24 -2.20
N ILE A 160 0.51 -17.00 -2.34
CA ILE A 160 -0.48 -16.63 -3.36
C ILE A 160 0.11 -16.77 -4.76
N ARG A 161 1.34 -16.29 -4.98
CA ARG A 161 2.06 -16.39 -6.26
C ARG A 161 2.27 -17.84 -6.72
N HIS A 162 2.49 -18.75 -5.77
CA HIS A 162 2.65 -20.18 -6.04
C HIS A 162 1.36 -21.01 -5.94
N GLY A 163 0.18 -20.38 -5.74
CA GLY A 163 -1.09 -21.10 -5.62
C GLY A 163 -1.22 -21.99 -4.37
N ILE A 164 -0.43 -21.72 -3.32
CA ILE A 164 -0.33 -22.55 -2.11
C ILE A 164 -1.34 -22.07 -1.06
N THR A 165 -2.33 -22.91 -0.75
CA THR A 165 -3.33 -22.64 0.30
C THR A 165 -2.81 -23.01 1.70
N ARG A 166 -2.22 -24.20 1.85
CA ARG A 166 -1.61 -24.70 3.11
C ARG A 166 -0.16 -25.11 2.89
N LEU A 167 0.70 -24.81 3.86
CA LEU A 167 2.10 -25.21 3.80
C LEU A 167 2.24 -26.68 4.22
N ASN A 168 2.85 -27.47 3.36
CA ASN A 168 3.40 -28.79 3.68
C ASN A 168 4.93 -28.69 3.90
N LYS A 169 5.59 -29.80 4.26
CA LYS A 169 7.03 -29.84 4.48
C LYS A 169 7.83 -29.33 3.27
N ALA A 170 7.47 -29.76 2.07
CA ALA A 170 8.15 -29.35 0.83
C ALA A 170 8.02 -27.84 0.55
N SER A 171 6.82 -27.28 0.66
CA SER A 171 6.60 -25.84 0.49
C SER A 171 7.27 -25.00 1.57
N THR A 172 7.42 -25.54 2.79
CA THR A 172 8.16 -24.87 3.85
C THR A 172 9.65 -24.81 3.50
N ALA A 173 10.23 -25.89 3.00
CA ALA A 173 11.61 -25.92 2.54
C ALA A 173 11.84 -24.92 1.39
N LYS A 174 10.96 -24.90 0.38
CA LYS A 174 11.01 -23.93 -0.73
C LYS A 174 10.89 -22.48 -0.26
N PHE A 175 10.05 -22.21 0.74
CA PHE A 175 9.96 -20.87 1.32
C PHE A 175 11.24 -20.49 2.06
N SER A 176 11.86 -21.41 2.81
CA SER A 176 13.12 -21.17 3.49
C SER A 176 14.26 -20.89 2.51
N GLU A 177 14.32 -21.63 1.40
CA GLU A 177 15.25 -21.40 0.30
C GLU A 177 15.05 -20.00 -0.30
N PHE A 178 13.81 -19.66 -0.70
CA PHE A 178 13.45 -18.32 -1.15
C PHE A 178 13.87 -17.22 -0.15
N TYR A 179 13.60 -17.43 1.14
CA TYR A 179 13.90 -16.45 2.19
C TYR A 179 15.40 -16.25 2.39
N SER A 180 16.22 -17.28 2.15
CA SER A 180 17.68 -17.18 2.23
C SER A 180 18.31 -16.29 1.15
N HIS A 181 17.57 -16.00 0.08
CA HIS A 181 18.02 -15.13 -1.03
C HIS A 181 17.60 -13.65 -0.88
N LEU A 182 16.94 -13.28 0.22
CA LEU A 182 16.41 -11.91 0.46
C LEU A 182 17.41 -11.00 1.16
#